data_AF-A0A963C006-F1
#
_entry.id   AF-A0A963C006-F1
#
_cell.length_a   1.000
_cell.length_b   1.000
_cell.length_c   1.000
_cell.angle_alpha   90.00
_cell.angle_beta   90.00
_cell.angle_gamma   90.00
#
_symmetry.space_group_name_H-M   'P 1'
#
loop_
_entity.id
_entity.type
_entity.pdbx_description
1 polymer ?
#
loop_
_entity_poly.entity_id
_entity_poly.type
_entity_poly.pdbx_seq_one_letter_code
_entity_poly.pdbx_strand_id
1 'polypeptide(L)'
;MQTNVELIASGEEPYIEAGGNAWVFFLTPEVVWFEGQYSQTDGEDGAVTFEQFSLALRTYVRFLADRDHGPIEVPFPDDPTPEIPDVSEIRERLEQESVEEARIYQLITRDREVLGAIHTGMSDADVCAQLKLAPERLAQYRVEVLEKTGLSSLEEIFDMIDRVDLRLAARAAKEARWR
;
A
#
# COMPACT_ATOMS: atom_id res chain seq x y z
N MET A 1 -15.76 5.00 -7.06
CA MET A 1 -14.37 4.82 -7.51
C MET A 1 -13.64 6.07 -7.05
N GLN A 2 -12.78 5.96 -6.05
CA GLN A 2 -11.95 7.08 -5.62
C GLN A 2 -10.84 7.32 -6.65
N THR A 3 -10.47 8.57 -6.83
CA THR A 3 -9.33 8.99 -7.65
C THR A 3 -8.03 8.92 -6.86
N ASN A 4 -6.89 8.82 -7.55
CA ASN A 4 -5.56 8.81 -6.91
C ASN A 4 -5.34 10.00 -5.96
N VAL A 5 -5.88 11.18 -6.32
CA VAL A 5 -5.81 12.39 -5.48
C VAL A 5 -6.61 12.22 -4.19
N GLU A 6 -7.77 11.56 -4.25
CA GLU A 6 -8.59 11.30 -3.06
C GLU A 6 -7.92 10.29 -2.12
N LEU A 7 -7.24 9.28 -2.66
CA LEU A 7 -6.50 8.28 -1.87
C LEU A 7 -5.32 8.89 -1.10
N ILE A 8 -4.57 9.79 -1.74
CA ILE A 8 -3.47 10.51 -1.09
C ILE A 8 -4.00 11.53 -0.07
N ALA A 9 -5.04 12.29 -0.43
CA ALA A 9 -5.64 13.28 0.46
C ALA A 9 -6.28 12.65 1.71
N SER A 10 -6.84 11.44 1.60
CA SER A 10 -7.38 10.70 2.75
C SER A 10 -6.30 10.01 3.59
N GLY A 11 -5.06 9.96 3.10
CA GLY A 11 -3.96 9.22 3.70
C GLY A 11 -4.17 7.71 3.63
N GLU A 12 -5.02 7.23 2.71
CA GLU A 12 -5.17 5.81 2.40
C GLU A 12 -3.92 5.29 1.70
N GLU A 13 -3.41 6.06 0.73
CA GLU A 13 -2.12 5.81 0.10
C GLU A 13 -1.09 6.83 0.60
N PRO A 14 0.11 6.39 1.00
CA PRO A 14 1.20 7.32 1.34
C PRO A 14 1.92 7.85 0.10
N TYR A 15 1.80 7.13 -1.02
CA TYR A 15 2.54 7.37 -2.24
C TYR A 15 1.85 6.67 -3.41
N ILE A 16 1.75 7.37 -4.54
CA ILE A 16 1.29 6.80 -5.80
C ILE A 16 2.36 7.03 -6.85
N GLU A 17 2.73 5.94 -7.51
CA GLU A 17 3.52 5.92 -8.73
C GLU A 17 2.65 5.47 -9.88
N ALA A 18 2.52 6.29 -10.89
CA ALA A 18 1.71 5.96 -12.05
C ALA A 18 2.44 6.33 -13.34
N GLY A 19 2.70 5.30 -14.13
CA GLY A 19 3.40 5.40 -15.41
C GLY A 19 2.45 5.74 -16.56
N GLY A 20 2.91 6.64 -17.43
CA GLY A 20 2.49 6.77 -18.81
C GLY A 20 3.59 6.30 -19.77
N ASN A 21 3.37 6.43 -21.09
CA ASN A 21 4.32 5.94 -22.09
C ASN A 21 5.71 6.60 -22.07
N ALA A 22 5.84 7.83 -21.54
CA ALA A 22 7.10 8.58 -21.55
C ALA A 22 7.43 9.27 -20.22
N TRP A 23 6.48 9.29 -19.29
CA TRP A 23 6.57 10.01 -18.03
C TRP A 23 6.00 9.14 -16.92
N VAL A 24 6.65 9.13 -15.77
CA VAL A 24 6.09 8.65 -14.52
C VAL A 24 5.70 9.88 -13.71
N PHE A 25 4.50 9.87 -13.14
CA PHE A 25 4.15 10.85 -12.13
C PHE A 25 4.13 10.21 -10.76
N PHE A 26 4.51 11.01 -9.78
CA PHE A 26 4.60 10.63 -8.38
C PHE A 26 3.77 11.60 -7.55
N LEU A 27 3.06 11.06 -6.59
CA LEU A 27 2.13 11.81 -5.76
C LEU A 27 2.28 11.39 -4.30
N THR A 28 2.60 12.35 -3.43
CA THR A 28 2.55 12.21 -1.97
C THR A 28 1.61 13.28 -1.39
N PRO A 29 1.32 13.24 -0.08
CA PRO A 29 0.52 14.29 0.57
C PRO A 29 1.13 15.70 0.49
N GLU A 30 2.44 15.79 0.19
CA GLU A 30 3.20 17.03 0.27
C GLU A 30 3.59 17.53 -1.13
N VAL A 31 3.97 16.61 -2.03
CA VAL A 31 4.59 16.96 -3.31
C VAL A 31 4.10 16.07 -4.46
N VAL A 32 4.11 16.66 -5.65
CA VAL A 32 3.87 15.98 -6.92
C VAL A 32 5.04 16.27 -7.84
N TRP A 33 5.63 15.26 -8.46
CA TRP A 33 6.69 15.45 -9.45
C TRP A 33 6.56 14.46 -10.60
N PHE A 34 7.29 14.73 -11.68
CA PHE A 34 7.28 13.96 -12.90
C PHE A 34 8.71 13.60 -13.30
N GLU A 35 8.93 12.35 -13.70
CA GLU A 35 10.22 11.88 -14.21
C GLU A 35 10.06 11.36 -15.64
N GLY A 36 10.95 11.80 -16.53
CA GLY A 36 10.99 11.33 -17.92
C GLY A 36 11.67 9.96 -18.03
N GLN A 37 11.04 9.01 -18.72
CA GLN A 37 11.58 7.63 -18.86
C GLN A 37 12.64 7.48 -19.98
N TYR A 38 12.90 8.54 -20.75
CA TYR A 38 13.83 8.56 -21.89
C TYR A 38 14.89 9.65 -21.72
N SER A 39 15.80 9.78 -22.69
CA SER A 39 16.80 10.88 -22.78
C SER A 39 16.18 12.27 -23.01
N GLN A 40 14.93 12.48 -22.61
CA GLN A 40 14.21 13.76 -22.62
C GLN A 40 14.57 14.59 -21.38
N THR A 41 15.51 14.13 -20.55
CA THR A 41 15.98 14.72 -19.28
C THR A 41 16.86 15.97 -19.43
N ASP A 42 16.97 16.58 -20.62
CA ASP A 42 17.66 17.87 -20.78
C ASP A 42 16.80 19.08 -20.34
N GLY A 43 15.78 18.88 -19.50
CA GLY A 43 14.90 19.95 -19.03
C GLY A 43 14.07 19.57 -17.81
N GLU A 44 14.63 19.88 -16.64
CA GLU A 44 13.98 20.16 -15.35
C GLU A 44 12.85 19.21 -14.93
N ASP A 45 13.21 18.18 -14.15
CA ASP A 45 12.27 17.51 -13.26
C ASP A 45 11.65 18.58 -12.34
N GLY A 46 10.35 18.86 -12.55
CA GLY A 46 9.61 19.89 -11.83
C GLY A 46 8.74 19.27 -10.75
N ALA A 47 8.84 19.81 -9.53
CA ALA A 47 7.97 19.45 -8.42
C ALA A 47 6.99 20.60 -8.11
N VAL A 48 5.78 20.26 -7.69
CA VAL A 48 4.76 21.20 -7.22
C VAL A 48 4.15 20.69 -5.93
N THR A 49 3.59 21.59 -5.12
CA THR A 49 2.88 21.16 -3.91
C THR A 49 1.62 20.38 -4.29
N PHE A 50 1.17 19.50 -3.38
CA PHE A 50 -0.10 18.79 -3.56
C PHE A 50 -1.28 19.76 -3.75
N GLU A 51 -1.24 20.93 -3.12
CA GLU A 51 -2.24 21.98 -3.24
C GLU A 51 -2.25 22.61 -4.65
N GLN A 52 -1.08 22.99 -5.17
CA GLN A 52 -0.93 23.52 -6.53
C GLN A 52 -1.43 22.52 -7.58
N PHE A 53 -1.06 21.24 -7.44
CA PHE A 53 -1.52 20.18 -8.34
C PHE A 53 -3.04 19.97 -8.26
N SER A 54 -3.59 19.92 -7.04
CA SER A 54 -5.03 19.78 -6.81
C SER A 54 -5.82 20.94 -7.40
N LEU A 55 -5.31 22.17 -7.28
CA LEU A 55 -5.91 23.36 -7.88
C LEU A 55 -5.92 23.28 -9.40
N ALA A 56 -4.80 22.88 -10.01
CA ALA A 56 -4.69 22.71 -11.45
C ALA A 56 -5.68 21.66 -11.98
N LEU A 57 -5.76 20.49 -11.35
CA LEU A 57 -6.70 19.43 -11.73
C LEU A 57 -8.15 19.87 -11.59
N ARG A 58 -8.53 20.48 -10.45
CA ARG A 58 -9.89 20.97 -10.24
C ARG A 58 -10.28 22.03 -11.26
N THR A 59 -9.35 22.91 -11.61
CA THR A 59 -9.56 23.94 -12.64
C THR A 59 -9.75 23.31 -14.01
N TYR A 60 -8.89 22.35 -14.38
CA TYR A 60 -8.98 21.66 -15.66
C TYR A 60 -10.30 20.90 -15.80
N VAL A 61 -10.74 20.19 -14.76
CA VAL A 61 -12.05 19.52 -14.76
C VAL A 61 -13.20 20.52 -14.89
N ARG A 62 -13.13 21.67 -14.20
CA ARG A 62 -14.13 22.74 -14.36
C ARG A 62 -14.16 23.29 -15.78
N PHE A 63 -13.00 23.49 -16.40
CA PHE A 63 -12.89 23.93 -17.79
C PHE A 63 -13.52 22.92 -18.75
N LEU A 64 -13.23 21.63 -18.59
CA LEU A 64 -13.83 20.57 -19.43
C LEU A 64 -15.35 20.43 -19.24
N ALA A 65 -15.86 20.78 -18.05
CA ALA A 65 -17.29 20.77 -17.77
C ALA A 65 -18.03 21.99 -18.33
N ASP A 66 -17.32 23.09 -18.59
CA ASP A 66 -17.87 24.30 -19.21
C ASP A 66 -18.01 24.10 -20.73
N ARG A 67 -19.25 24.10 -21.22
CA ARG A 67 -19.53 23.91 -22.65
C ARG A 67 -19.02 25.06 -23.52
N ASP A 68 -18.99 26.27 -22.96
CA ASP A 68 -18.54 27.45 -23.69
C ASP A 68 -17.01 27.60 -23.64
N HIS A 69 -16.33 26.77 -22.83
CA HIS A 69 -14.88 26.70 -22.65
C HIS A 69 -14.26 28.10 -22.43
N GLY A 70 -14.92 28.93 -21.62
CA GLY A 70 -14.44 30.26 -21.31
C GLY A 70 -13.14 30.23 -20.50
N PRO A 71 -12.32 31.30 -20.55
CA PRO A 71 -11.14 31.39 -19.69
C PRO A 71 -11.55 31.38 -18.21
N ILE A 72 -10.85 30.58 -17.40
CA ILE A 72 -11.01 30.54 -15.96
C ILE A 72 -9.81 31.25 -15.32
N GLU A 73 -10.08 32.37 -14.66
CA GLU A 73 -9.09 33.05 -13.82
C GLU A 73 -8.84 32.24 -12.55
N VAL A 74 -7.59 31.86 -12.32
CA VAL A 74 -7.17 31.12 -11.14
C VAL A 74 -6.02 31.84 -10.46
N PRO A 75 -6.18 32.28 -9.20
CA PRO A 75 -5.06 32.80 -8.43
C PRO A 75 -4.08 31.65 -8.18
N PHE A 76 -2.88 31.75 -8.76
CA PHE A 76 -1.86 30.73 -8.56
C PHE A 76 -1.20 30.92 -7.18
N PRO A 77 -1.03 29.85 -6.38
CA PRO A 77 -0.33 29.93 -5.10
C PRO A 77 1.15 30.25 -5.32
N ASP A 78 1.68 31.26 -4.62
CA ASP A 78 3.10 31.61 -4.61
C ASP A 78 3.93 30.69 -3.69
N ASP A 79 3.56 29.41 -3.61
CA ASP A 79 4.32 28.44 -2.83
C ASP A 79 5.69 28.19 -3.47
N PRO A 80 6.76 28.08 -2.66
CA PRO A 80 8.06 27.72 -3.19
C PRO A 80 8.00 26.32 -3.82
N THR A 81 8.78 26.11 -4.87
CA THR A 81 8.98 24.78 -5.46
C THR A 81 9.45 23.81 -4.37
N PRO A 82 8.68 22.75 -4.06
CA PRO A 82 9.09 21.78 -3.06
C PRO A 82 10.28 20.96 -3.54
N GLU A 83 11.08 20.46 -2.60
CA GLU A 83 12.12 19.47 -2.90
C GLU A 83 11.48 18.13 -3.23
N ILE A 84 12.07 17.40 -4.19
CA ILE A 84 11.65 16.04 -4.49
C ILE A 84 12.09 15.14 -3.33
N PRO A 85 11.16 14.46 -2.65
CA PRO A 85 11.50 13.59 -1.53
C PRO A 85 12.17 12.32 -2.02
N ASP A 86 13.06 11.77 -1.21
CA ASP A 86 13.52 10.41 -1.40
C ASP A 86 12.39 9.44 -1.01
N VAL A 87 11.78 8.81 -2.02
CA VAL A 87 10.73 7.81 -1.83
C VAL A 87 11.25 6.37 -1.83
N SER A 88 12.57 6.16 -1.87
CA SER A 88 13.16 4.82 -1.80
C SER A 88 12.69 4.08 -0.54
N GLU A 89 12.74 4.73 0.62
CA GLU A 89 12.28 4.14 1.88
C GLU A 89 10.78 3.76 1.84
N ILE A 90 9.94 4.62 1.24
CA ILE A 90 8.50 4.35 1.13
C ILE A 90 8.26 3.17 0.20
N ARG A 91 8.95 3.13 -0.95
CA ARG A 91 8.88 2.06 -1.94
C ARG A 91 9.33 0.74 -1.34
N GLU A 92 10.52 0.70 -0.74
CA GLU A 92 11.08 -0.48 -0.09
C GLU A 92 10.13 -1.01 0.99
N ARG A 93 9.55 -0.13 1.80
CA ARG A 93 8.55 -0.51 2.80
C ARG A 93 7.33 -1.14 2.13
N LEU A 94 6.74 -0.51 1.11
CA LEU A 94 5.56 -1.04 0.42
C LEU A 94 5.83 -2.39 -0.27
N GLU A 95 7.02 -2.56 -0.85
CA GLU A 95 7.48 -3.82 -1.42
C GLU A 95 7.59 -4.91 -0.35
N GLN A 96 8.19 -4.59 0.81
CA GLN A 96 8.24 -5.51 1.96
C GLN A 96 6.84 -5.87 2.45
N GLU A 97 5.93 -4.91 2.58
CA GLU A 97 4.53 -5.16 2.96
C GLU A 97 3.82 -6.07 1.96
N SER A 98 4.01 -5.85 0.66
CA SER A 98 3.46 -6.71 -0.39
C SER A 98 4.04 -8.13 -0.31
N VAL A 99 5.32 -8.28 0.00
CA VAL A 99 5.96 -9.60 0.18
C VAL A 99 5.40 -10.31 1.41
N GLU A 100 5.21 -9.61 2.53
CA GLU A 100 4.62 -10.16 3.75
C GLU A 100 3.18 -10.64 3.50
N GLU A 101 2.35 -9.80 2.87
CA GLU A 101 0.99 -10.17 2.49
C GLU A 101 1.00 -11.40 1.56
N ALA A 102 1.86 -11.41 0.53
CA ALA A 102 1.99 -12.53 -0.39
C ALA A 102 2.38 -13.84 0.33
N ARG A 103 3.29 -13.79 1.31
CA ARG A 103 3.65 -14.96 2.13
C ARG A 103 2.46 -15.50 2.92
N ILE A 104 1.62 -14.64 3.48
CA ILE A 104 0.39 -15.05 4.17
C ILE A 104 -0.63 -15.64 3.18
N TYR A 105 -0.72 -15.11 1.96
CA TYR A 105 -1.61 -15.66 0.93
C TYR A 105 -1.18 -17.04 0.42
N GLN A 106 0.09 -17.42 0.55
CA GLN A 106 0.56 -18.77 0.23
C GLN A 106 0.09 -19.83 1.24
N LEU A 107 -0.39 -19.41 2.42
CA LEU A 107 -0.95 -20.31 3.41
C LEU A 107 -2.36 -20.76 2.98
N ILE A 108 -2.56 -22.07 2.81
CA ILE A 108 -3.90 -22.62 2.55
C ILE A 108 -4.80 -22.43 3.76
N THR A 109 -6.13 -22.49 3.57
CA THR A 109 -7.12 -22.36 4.66
C THR A 109 -6.77 -23.23 5.87
N ARG A 110 -6.30 -24.45 5.62
CA ARG A 110 -5.93 -25.39 6.68
C ARG A 110 -4.67 -25.00 7.45
N ASP A 111 -3.70 -24.36 6.79
CA ASP A 111 -2.49 -23.84 7.45
C ASP A 111 -2.88 -22.71 8.40
N ARG A 112 -3.78 -21.82 7.95
CA ARG A 112 -4.30 -20.71 8.75
C ARG A 112 -5.10 -21.18 9.97
N GLU A 113 -5.89 -22.24 9.84
CA GLU A 113 -6.61 -22.83 10.99
C GLU A 113 -5.65 -23.39 12.05
N VAL A 114 -4.61 -24.12 11.62
CA VAL A 114 -3.60 -24.67 12.53
C VAL A 114 -2.80 -23.56 13.19
N LEU A 115 -2.32 -22.60 12.41
CA LEU A 115 -1.57 -21.45 12.92
C LEU A 115 -2.41 -20.59 13.86
N GLY A 116 -3.68 -20.33 13.52
CA GLY A 116 -4.59 -19.58 14.38
C GLY A 116 -4.81 -20.26 15.73
N ALA A 117 -4.99 -21.59 15.75
CA ALA A 117 -5.12 -22.34 17.00
C ALA A 117 -3.86 -22.23 17.87
N ILE A 118 -2.67 -22.38 17.27
CA ILE A 118 -1.40 -22.22 17.98
C ILE A 118 -1.21 -20.77 18.48
N HIS A 119 -1.53 -19.77 17.64
CA HIS A 119 -1.38 -18.35 17.96
C HIS A 119 -2.26 -17.94 19.15
N THR A 120 -3.43 -18.55 19.29
CA THR A 120 -4.31 -18.32 20.46
C THR A 120 -3.81 -18.95 21.77
N GLY A 121 -2.61 -19.55 21.76
CA GLY A 121 -1.99 -20.16 22.95
C GLY A 121 -2.52 -21.55 23.29
N MET A 122 -3.22 -22.23 22.37
CA MET A 122 -3.64 -23.61 22.58
C MET A 122 -2.43 -24.54 22.67
N SER A 123 -2.53 -25.54 23.54
CA SER A 123 -1.50 -26.59 23.60
C SER A 123 -1.55 -27.47 22.36
N ASP A 124 -0.41 -28.08 21.98
CA ASP A 124 -0.33 -29.02 20.85
C ASP A 124 -1.37 -30.15 20.96
N ALA A 125 -1.67 -30.62 22.17
CA ALA A 125 -2.68 -31.64 22.43
C ALA A 125 -4.09 -31.14 22.11
N ASP A 126 -4.42 -29.90 22.49
CA ASP A 126 -5.72 -29.29 22.22
C ASP A 126 -5.89 -28.97 20.74
N VAL A 127 -4.83 -28.47 20.07
CA VAL A 127 -4.82 -28.23 18.63
C VAL A 127 -5.08 -29.54 17.87
N CYS A 128 -4.37 -30.61 18.25
CA CYS A 128 -4.57 -31.95 17.67
C CYS A 128 -6.00 -32.47 17.88
N ALA A 129 -6.55 -32.32 19.10
CA ALA A 129 -7.90 -32.77 19.41
C ALA A 129 -8.97 -31.98 18.63
N GLN A 130 -8.86 -30.65 18.61
CA GLN A 130 -9.82 -29.76 17.96
C GLN A 130 -9.80 -29.94 16.44
N LEU A 131 -8.60 -30.00 15.85
CA LEU A 131 -8.45 -30.12 14.39
C LEU A 131 -8.48 -31.57 13.92
N LYS A 132 -8.61 -32.55 14.83
CA LYS A 132 -8.55 -34.00 14.53
C LYS A 132 -7.27 -34.37 13.78
N LEU A 133 -6.14 -33.87 14.26
CA LEU A 133 -4.81 -34.11 13.71
C LEU A 133 -4.00 -35.06 14.59
N ALA A 134 -3.22 -35.94 13.96
CA ALA A 134 -2.18 -36.69 14.68
C ALA A 134 -1.03 -35.76 15.09
N PRO A 135 -0.36 -35.98 16.24
CA PRO A 135 0.78 -35.18 16.68
C PRO A 135 1.90 -35.09 15.64
N GLU A 136 2.19 -36.19 14.93
CA GLU A 136 3.21 -36.24 13.89
C GLU A 136 2.83 -35.35 12.70
N ARG A 137 1.53 -35.30 12.37
CA ARG A 137 1.03 -34.43 11.30
C ARG A 137 1.12 -32.96 11.70
N LEU A 138 0.90 -32.62 12.97
CA LEU A 138 1.08 -31.25 13.47
C LEU A 138 2.55 -30.81 13.34
N ALA A 139 3.50 -31.67 13.69
CA ALA A 139 4.93 -31.40 13.49
C ALA A 139 5.27 -31.19 12.00
N GLN A 140 4.73 -32.05 11.12
CA GLN A 140 4.92 -31.90 9.67
C GLN A 140 4.32 -30.60 9.13
N TYR A 141 3.14 -30.19 9.61
CA TYR A 141 2.52 -28.92 9.23
C TYR A 141 3.42 -27.73 9.54
N ARG A 142 4.07 -27.71 10.70
CA ARG A 142 4.98 -26.62 11.07
C ARG A 142 6.14 -26.50 10.08
N VAL A 143 6.72 -27.62 9.67
CA VAL A 143 7.79 -27.64 8.66
C VAL A 143 7.27 -27.15 7.31
N GLU A 144 6.15 -27.70 6.83
CA GLU A 144 5.55 -27.30 5.56
C GLU A 144 5.21 -25.80 5.52
N VAL A 145 4.72 -25.23 6.61
CA VAL A 145 4.40 -23.81 6.72
C VAL A 145 5.66 -22.94 6.67
N LEU A 146 6.73 -23.33 7.36
CA LEU A 146 8.01 -22.60 7.33
C LEU A 146 8.61 -22.63 5.92
N GLU A 147 8.55 -23.78 5.25
CA GLU A 147 9.00 -23.92 3.85
C GLU A 147 8.19 -23.05 2.89
N LYS A 148 6.86 -23.01 3.03
CA LYS A 148 5.98 -22.16 2.19
C LYS A 148 6.26 -20.67 2.41
N THR A 149 6.44 -20.24 3.64
CA THR A 149 6.61 -18.82 3.98
C THR A 149 8.03 -18.31 3.82
N GLY A 150 9.02 -19.23 3.74
CA GLY A 150 10.44 -18.91 3.72
C GLY A 150 10.91 -18.25 5.02
N LEU A 151 10.23 -18.52 6.14
CA LEU A 151 10.55 -17.99 7.47
C LEU A 151 11.21 -19.07 8.34
N SER A 152 11.95 -18.62 9.35
CA SER A 152 12.82 -19.51 10.15
C SER A 152 12.13 -20.02 11.41
N SER A 153 11.03 -19.40 11.84
CA SER A 153 10.30 -19.81 13.04
C SER A 153 8.80 -19.50 12.95
N LEU A 154 8.00 -20.18 13.79
CA LEU A 154 6.58 -19.86 13.94
C LEU A 154 6.36 -18.49 14.57
N GLU A 155 7.27 -18.04 15.44
CA GLU A 155 7.22 -16.70 16.04
C GLU A 155 7.33 -15.62 14.96
N GLU A 156 8.24 -15.77 14.01
CA GLU A 156 8.33 -14.87 12.84
C GLU A 156 7.05 -14.86 12.00
N ILE A 157 6.38 -16.02 11.87
CA ILE A 157 5.10 -16.12 11.16
C ILE A 157 4.01 -15.39 11.94
N PHE A 158 3.94 -15.55 13.25
CA PHE A 158 2.94 -14.89 14.10
C PHE A 158 3.14 -13.37 14.13
N ASP A 159 4.37 -12.90 14.30
CA ASP A 159 4.71 -11.48 14.20
C ASP A 159 4.34 -10.89 12.84
N MET A 160 4.49 -11.66 11.75
CA MET A 160 4.06 -11.26 10.41
C MET A 160 2.54 -11.22 10.29
N ILE A 161 1.83 -12.23 10.80
CA ILE A 161 0.36 -12.28 10.81
C ILE A 161 -0.22 -11.08 11.57
N ASP A 162 0.27 -10.82 12.78
CA ASP A 162 -0.20 -9.71 13.61
C ASP A 162 0.02 -8.35 12.92
N ARG A 163 1.18 -8.15 12.29
CA ARG A 163 1.46 -6.93 11.52
C ARG A 163 0.50 -6.77 10.35
N VAL A 164 0.23 -7.83 9.59
CA VAL A 164 -0.71 -7.76 8.47
C VAL A 164 -2.15 -7.55 8.94
N ASP A 165 -2.59 -8.24 9.99
CA ASP A 165 -3.93 -8.05 10.56
C ASP A 165 -4.14 -6.64 11.09
N LEU A 166 -3.13 -6.06 11.76
CA LEU A 166 -3.15 -4.66 12.20
C LEU A 166 -3.26 -3.69 11.01
N ARG A 167 -2.53 -3.94 9.91
CA ARG A 167 -2.62 -3.12 8.69
C ARG A 167 -4.01 -3.23 8.05
N LEU A 168 -4.57 -4.44 7.94
CA LEU A 168 -5.91 -4.66 7.39
C LEU A 168 -7.00 -3.99 8.24
N ALA A 169 -6.91 -4.08 9.56
CA ALA A 169 -7.82 -3.41 10.48
C ALA A 169 -7.74 -1.89 10.36
N ALA A 170 -6.53 -1.32 10.24
CA ALA A 170 -6.34 0.11 10.04
C ALA A 170 -6.93 0.60 8.70
N ARG A 171 -6.75 -0.16 7.62
CA ARG A 171 -7.37 0.13 6.30
C ARG A 171 -8.90 0.12 6.40
N ALA A 172 -9.50 -0.91 7.01
CA ALA A 172 -10.95 -1.00 7.21
C ALA A 172 -11.52 0.15 8.06
N ALA A 173 -10.80 0.57 9.12
CA ALA A 173 -11.19 1.69 9.95
C ALA A 173 -11.16 3.04 9.20
N LYS A 174 -10.18 3.23 8.29
CA LYS A 174 -10.12 4.41 7.42
C LYS A 174 -11.28 4.43 6.43
N GLU A 175 -11.60 3.32 5.77
CA GLU A 175 -12.73 3.23 4.83
C GLU A 175 -14.08 3.53 5.51
N ALA A 176 -14.27 3.06 6.74
CA ALA A 176 -15.49 3.31 7.51
C ALA A 176 -15.68 4.80 7.88
N ARG A 177 -14.60 5.58 7.92
CA ARG A 177 -14.63 7.02 8.26
C ARG A 177 -15.19 7.89 7.11
N TRP A 178 -15.18 7.39 5.88
CA TRP A 178 -15.56 8.13 4.68
C TRP A 178 -16.85 7.59 4.00
N ARG A 179 -17.59 6.71 4.68
CA ARG A 179 -18.96 6.31 4.34
C ARG A 179 -19.98 7.10 5.17
#